data_AF-A0A939IBF2-F1
#
_entry.id   AF-A0A939IBF2-F1
#
_cell.length_a   1.000
_cell.length_b   1.000
_cell.length_c   1.000
_cell.angle_alpha   90.00
_cell.angle_beta   90.00
_cell.angle_gamma   90.00
#
_symmetry.space_group_name_H-M   'P 1'
#
loop_
_entity.id
_entity.type
_entity.pdbx_description
1 polymer ?
#
loop_
_entity_poly.entity_id
_entity_poly.type
_entity_poly.pdbx_seq_one_letter_code
_entity_poly.pdbx_strand_id
1 'polypeptide(L)'
;MFTKIWKQFLLAVAVLPLIIQPASAHVIWFDYKSGEYNLLFGHPEDGPEPYQTSKFKQATAYDAIREEVPFNINQKEDGLSLTPNSEIAALTGFFDNGYYARISDNEYRSISEQEIGQYQDVGHYLKYTKALYDWSETLAKPFNLPLEIVSLQNPLAVKAGDNLKVQVLYEGKQIPDVTVEYLGKKITGDQDGIFSIPIGEGGLQQVEASYTVESATNLKLSYETSLTAQKISVPEPSALIALGVVGLLRLRKKKFLI
;
A
#
# COMPACT_ATOMS: atom_id res chain seq x y z
N MET A 1 31.98 -12.55 61.70
CA MET A 1 30.79 -13.39 61.85
C MET A 1 29.67 -12.71 61.07
N PHE A 2 29.19 -13.36 59.99
CA PHE A 2 27.84 -13.34 59.39
C PHE A 2 26.94 -12.10 59.60
N THR A 3 26.18 -11.52 58.68
CA THR A 3 25.76 -11.70 57.27
C THR A 3 24.62 -10.67 57.10
N LYS A 4 24.52 -9.92 56.00
CA LYS A 4 23.28 -9.75 55.22
C LYS A 4 23.49 -8.79 54.04
N ILE A 5 23.85 -9.40 52.92
CA ILE A 5 23.71 -8.84 51.58
C ILE A 5 22.21 -8.81 51.29
N TRP A 6 21.61 -7.63 51.14
CA TRP A 6 20.28 -7.48 50.55
C TRP A 6 20.45 -7.01 49.12
N LYS A 7 20.37 -7.98 48.21
CA LYS A 7 20.16 -7.77 46.78
C LYS A 7 18.77 -7.16 46.59
N GLN A 8 18.70 -5.85 46.39
CA GLN A 8 17.54 -5.26 45.74
C GLN A 8 17.72 -5.44 44.23
N PHE A 9 17.22 -6.55 43.71
CA PHE A 9 16.87 -6.65 42.31
C PHE A 9 15.64 -5.75 42.10
N LEU A 10 15.86 -4.54 41.61
CA LEU A 10 14.80 -3.79 40.94
C LEU A 10 14.54 -4.51 39.62
N LEU A 11 13.51 -5.36 39.60
CA LEU A 11 12.84 -5.76 38.37
C LEU A 11 12.33 -4.48 37.71
N ALA A 12 13.06 -3.97 36.72
CA ALA A 12 12.48 -3.06 35.76
C ALA A 12 11.47 -3.87 34.93
N VAL A 13 10.20 -3.84 35.35
CA VAL A 13 9.11 -4.26 34.49
C VAL A 13 9.12 -3.30 33.32
N ALA A 14 9.69 -3.73 32.20
CA ALA A 14 9.47 -3.09 30.92
C ALA A 14 7.99 -3.24 30.60
N VAL A 15 7.19 -2.24 30.98
CA VAL A 15 5.85 -2.07 30.45
C VAL A 15 6.05 -1.78 28.97
N LEU A 16 5.93 -2.81 28.12
CA LEU A 16 5.74 -2.58 26.69
C LEU A 16 4.48 -1.70 26.59
N PRO A 17 4.55 -0.50 26.00
CA PRO A 17 3.33 0.20 25.65
C PRO A 17 2.59 -0.70 24.67
N LEU A 18 1.39 -1.17 25.05
CA LEU A 18 0.44 -1.64 24.06
C LEU A 18 0.21 -0.44 23.15
N ILE A 19 0.67 -0.53 21.91
CA ILE A 19 0.39 0.47 20.89
C ILE A 19 -1.10 0.36 20.60
N ILE A 20 -1.87 1.26 21.20
CA ILE A 20 -3.29 1.47 20.96
C ILE A 20 -3.35 2.26 19.65
N GLN A 21 -3.44 1.55 18.52
CA GLN A 21 -3.64 2.20 17.22
C GLN A 21 -5.00 1.80 16.64
N PRO A 22 -5.72 2.76 16.06
CA PRO A 22 -7.00 2.49 15.41
C PRO A 22 -6.78 1.56 14.22
N ALA A 23 -7.34 0.36 14.27
CA ALA A 23 -7.27 -0.64 13.18
C ALA A 23 -7.89 -0.16 11.84
N SER A 24 -8.58 0.99 11.88
CA SER A 24 -9.36 1.55 10.78
C SER A 24 -8.55 2.37 9.77
N ALA A 25 -7.29 2.72 10.06
CA ALA A 25 -6.54 3.65 9.21
C ALA A 25 -5.42 2.97 8.38
N HIS A 26 -5.16 1.67 8.56
CA HIS A 26 -4.14 0.99 7.75
C HIS A 26 -4.60 0.85 6.30
N VAL A 27 -3.69 1.03 5.36
CA VAL A 27 -3.88 0.71 3.94
C VAL A 27 -2.90 -0.37 3.50
N ILE A 28 -3.07 -0.85 2.27
CA ILE A 28 -2.06 -1.62 1.56
C ILE A 28 -1.50 -0.80 0.41
N TRP A 29 -0.26 -1.05 0.01
CA TRP A 29 0.33 -0.45 -1.19
C TRP A 29 1.46 -1.30 -1.75
N PHE A 30 1.87 -1.00 -2.97
CA PHE A 30 3.02 -1.65 -3.59
C PHE A 30 4.24 -0.73 -3.59
N ASP A 31 5.37 -1.28 -3.14
CA ASP A 31 6.68 -0.65 -3.25
C ASP A 31 7.58 -1.45 -4.19
N TYR A 32 8.08 -0.80 -5.24
CA TYR A 32 8.98 -1.42 -6.19
C TYR A 32 10.42 -1.42 -5.67
N LYS A 33 11.01 -2.60 -5.56
CA LYS A 33 12.40 -2.77 -5.15
C LYS A 33 13.03 -3.95 -5.87
N SER A 34 14.15 -3.70 -6.55
CA SER A 34 14.99 -4.74 -7.17
C SER A 34 14.24 -5.69 -8.11
N GLY A 35 13.31 -5.18 -8.92
CA GLY A 35 12.53 -6.01 -9.86
C GLY A 35 11.28 -6.65 -9.29
N GLU A 36 10.98 -6.40 -8.02
CA GLU A 36 9.81 -6.95 -7.34
C GLU A 36 8.89 -5.84 -6.82
N TYR A 37 7.59 -6.10 -6.84
CA TYR A 37 6.56 -5.22 -6.29
C TYR A 37 6.14 -5.77 -4.93
N ASN A 38 6.71 -5.22 -3.86
CA ASN A 38 6.48 -5.67 -2.49
C ASN A 38 5.13 -5.13 -2.02
N LEU A 39 4.27 -6.02 -1.52
CA LEU A 39 3.03 -5.59 -0.89
C LEU A 39 3.35 -5.17 0.55
N LEU A 40 3.05 -3.92 0.86
CA LEU A 40 3.18 -3.33 2.17
C LEU A 40 1.79 -3.10 2.77
N PHE A 41 1.73 -3.09 4.10
CA PHE A 41 0.55 -2.86 4.92
C PHE A 41 0.95 -1.93 6.05
N GLY A 42 0.11 -0.96 6.42
CA GLY A 42 0.46 -0.01 7.47
C GLY A 42 -0.10 1.39 7.21
N HIS A 43 0.44 2.38 7.91
CA HIS A 43 0.26 3.80 7.61
C HIS A 43 1.49 4.27 6.82
N PRO A 44 1.33 4.82 5.60
CA PRO A 44 2.46 5.24 4.78
C PRO A 44 3.43 6.20 5.50
N GLU A 45 2.93 7.06 6.38
CA GLU A 45 3.70 8.03 7.17
C GLU A 45 4.49 7.41 8.33
N ASP A 46 4.02 6.29 8.89
CA ASP A 46 4.68 5.59 10.01
C ASP A 46 5.56 4.42 9.51
N GLY A 47 5.30 3.95 8.30
CA GLY A 47 6.00 2.85 7.65
C GLY A 47 5.22 1.53 7.63
N PRO A 48 5.78 0.50 6.97
CA PRO A 48 5.13 -0.79 6.86
C PRO A 48 5.16 -1.58 8.16
N GLU A 49 4.07 -2.29 8.43
CA GLU A 49 3.87 -3.21 9.53
C GLU A 49 3.78 -4.66 9.02
N PRO A 50 4.16 -5.66 9.85
CA PRO A 50 3.99 -7.07 9.52
C PRO A 50 2.51 -7.44 9.34
N TYR A 51 2.23 -8.34 8.40
CA TYR A 51 0.90 -8.87 8.17
C TYR A 51 0.91 -10.37 7.85
N GLN A 52 -0.24 -11.02 8.02
CA GLN A 52 -0.42 -12.41 7.59
C GLN A 52 -0.66 -12.45 6.08
N THR A 53 0.21 -13.09 5.32
CA THR A 53 0.11 -13.12 3.83
C THR A 53 -1.19 -13.76 3.33
N SER A 54 -1.82 -14.62 4.14
CA SER A 54 -3.14 -15.21 3.85
C SER A 54 -4.28 -14.19 3.75
N LYS A 55 -4.09 -12.96 4.27
CA LYS A 55 -5.05 -11.85 4.14
C LYS A 55 -5.00 -11.21 2.75
N PHE A 56 -3.90 -11.32 2.02
CA PHE A 56 -3.84 -10.91 0.63
C PHE A 56 -4.59 -11.91 -0.25
N LYS A 57 -5.59 -11.44 -1.00
CA LYS A 57 -6.52 -12.32 -1.72
C LYS A 57 -6.33 -12.27 -3.23
N GLN A 58 -5.97 -11.10 -3.77
CA GLN A 58 -5.89 -10.92 -5.21
C GLN A 58 -4.94 -9.80 -5.58
N ALA A 59 -4.26 -9.95 -6.72
CA ALA A 59 -3.66 -8.88 -7.48
C ALA A 59 -3.93 -9.07 -8.97
N THR A 60 -3.94 -7.97 -9.71
CA THR A 60 -3.92 -7.99 -11.17
C THR A 60 -2.90 -6.96 -11.66
N ALA A 61 -1.95 -7.42 -12.46
CA ALA A 61 -0.97 -6.55 -13.09
C ALA A 61 -1.41 -6.23 -14.52
N TYR A 62 -1.14 -5.01 -14.99
CA TYR A 62 -1.61 -4.53 -16.28
C TYR A 62 -0.47 -3.88 -17.06
N ASP A 63 -0.45 -4.06 -18.39
CA ASP A 63 0.44 -3.32 -19.28
C ASP A 63 -0.10 -1.91 -19.62
N ALA A 64 0.60 -1.19 -20.51
CA ALA A 64 0.26 0.19 -20.88
C ALA A 64 -1.09 0.35 -21.59
N ILE A 65 -1.60 -0.72 -22.23
CA ILE A 65 -2.91 -0.77 -22.89
C ILE A 65 -3.98 -1.44 -22.02
N ARG A 66 -3.64 -1.77 -20.77
CA ARG A 66 -4.51 -2.39 -19.76
C ARG A 66 -4.85 -3.86 -20.02
N GLU A 67 -4.01 -4.59 -20.73
CA GLU A 67 -4.09 -6.05 -20.79
C GLU A 67 -3.45 -6.66 -19.54
N GLU A 68 -4.00 -7.78 -19.06
CA GLU A 68 -3.48 -8.45 -17.86
C GLU A 68 -2.13 -9.09 -18.14
N VAL A 69 -1.16 -8.81 -17.27
CA VAL A 69 0.19 -9.38 -17.32
C VAL A 69 0.31 -10.48 -16.27
N PRO A 70 0.62 -11.73 -16.67
CA PRO A 70 0.86 -12.79 -15.70
C PRO A 70 2.07 -12.48 -14.81
N PHE A 71 2.02 -12.92 -13.56
CA PHE A 71 3.06 -12.69 -12.57
C PHE A 71 3.23 -13.88 -11.64
N ASN A 72 4.34 -13.91 -10.92
CA ASN A 72 4.59 -14.86 -9.82
C ASN A 72 4.44 -14.15 -8.47
N ILE A 73 3.93 -14.88 -7.45
CA ILE A 73 3.91 -14.43 -6.06
C ILE A 73 5.10 -15.04 -5.33
N ASN A 74 5.96 -14.20 -4.78
CA ASN A 74 7.10 -14.60 -3.97
C ASN A 74 6.73 -14.43 -2.49
N GLN A 75 6.56 -15.54 -1.76
CA GLN A 75 6.35 -15.51 -0.32
C GLN A 75 7.66 -15.18 0.40
N LYS A 76 7.60 -14.29 1.40
CA LYS A 76 8.75 -13.88 2.23
C LYS A 76 8.40 -14.06 3.71
N GLU A 77 9.40 -13.96 4.57
CA GLU A 77 9.21 -14.07 6.02
C GLU A 77 8.37 -12.89 6.57
N ASP A 78 8.55 -11.71 5.99
CA ASP A 78 7.95 -10.43 6.40
C ASP A 78 6.83 -9.93 5.48
N GLY A 79 6.39 -10.75 4.51
CA GLY A 79 5.31 -10.37 3.59
C GLY A 79 5.35 -11.16 2.28
N LEU A 80 4.95 -10.51 1.19
CA LEU A 80 5.03 -11.06 -0.16
C LEU A 80 5.42 -9.98 -1.17
N SER A 81 5.88 -10.43 -2.33
CA SER A 81 6.07 -9.57 -3.49
C SER A 81 5.58 -10.23 -4.77
N LEU A 82 5.39 -9.41 -5.80
CA LEU A 82 4.98 -9.86 -7.13
C LEU A 82 6.13 -9.64 -8.11
N THR A 83 6.33 -10.61 -9.01
CA THR A 83 7.25 -10.49 -10.16
C THR A 83 6.47 -10.73 -11.45
N PRO A 84 6.10 -9.66 -12.17
CA PRO A 84 5.47 -9.75 -13.48
C PRO A 84 6.37 -10.41 -14.53
N ASN A 85 5.77 -11.10 -15.48
CA ASN A 85 6.49 -11.76 -16.58
C ASN A 85 6.98 -10.77 -17.66
N SER A 86 6.45 -9.55 -17.66
CA SER A 86 6.86 -8.44 -18.52
C SER A 86 6.72 -7.11 -17.79
N GLU A 87 7.09 -6.01 -18.44
CA GLU A 87 6.84 -4.67 -17.93
C GLU A 87 5.34 -4.44 -17.68
N ILE A 88 5.02 -3.70 -16.62
CA ILE A 88 3.64 -3.36 -16.23
C ILE A 88 3.52 -1.85 -16.08
N ALA A 89 2.35 -1.33 -16.40
CA ALA A 89 1.98 0.07 -16.25
C ALA A 89 1.06 0.32 -15.06
N ALA A 90 0.37 -0.70 -14.56
CA ALA A 90 -0.44 -0.59 -13.36
C ALA A 90 -0.52 -1.92 -12.61
N LEU A 91 -0.85 -1.84 -11.32
CA LEU A 91 -1.06 -2.99 -10.45
C LEU A 91 -2.19 -2.68 -9.49
N THR A 92 -3.15 -3.60 -9.37
CA THR A 92 -4.19 -3.53 -8.35
C THR A 92 -4.04 -4.66 -7.35
N GLY A 93 -4.52 -4.44 -6.12
CA GLY A 93 -4.47 -5.42 -5.05
C GLY A 93 -5.72 -5.40 -4.18
N PHE A 94 -6.05 -6.55 -3.61
CA PHE A 94 -7.11 -6.73 -2.62
C PHE A 94 -6.61 -7.56 -1.43
N PHE A 95 -6.86 -7.04 -0.24
CA PHE A 95 -6.49 -7.61 1.03
C PHE A 95 -7.68 -7.57 1.97
N ASP A 96 -8.12 -8.74 2.41
CA ASP A 96 -9.18 -8.88 3.40
C ASP A 96 -8.53 -8.90 4.79
N ASN A 97 -8.64 -7.77 5.50
CA ASN A 97 -8.03 -7.63 6.81
C ASN A 97 -8.84 -8.37 7.90
N GLY A 98 -10.02 -8.90 7.57
CA GLY A 98 -10.89 -9.65 8.47
C GLY A 98 -11.72 -8.76 9.39
N TYR A 99 -12.26 -9.39 10.43
CA TYR A 99 -13.21 -8.79 11.35
C TYR A 99 -12.53 -8.33 12.64
N TYR A 100 -12.92 -7.14 13.12
CA TYR A 100 -12.49 -6.62 14.41
C TYR A 100 -13.70 -6.13 15.21
N ALA A 101 -13.82 -6.60 16.45
CA ALA A 101 -14.77 -6.07 17.41
C ALA A 101 -14.12 -4.92 18.21
N ARG A 102 -14.84 -3.81 18.35
CA ARG A 102 -14.48 -2.74 19.28
C ARG A 102 -14.80 -3.19 20.70
N ILE A 103 -13.78 -3.22 21.55
CA ILE A 103 -13.90 -3.63 22.96
C ILE A 103 -14.06 -2.40 23.86
N SER A 104 -13.34 -1.32 23.55
CA SER A 104 -13.44 -0.03 24.22
C SER A 104 -13.02 1.09 23.26
N ASP A 105 -12.90 2.33 23.73
CA ASP A 105 -12.41 3.42 22.88
C ASP A 105 -10.99 3.14 22.38
N ASN A 106 -10.82 3.13 21.06
CA ASN A 106 -9.58 2.81 20.37
C ASN A 106 -9.01 1.39 20.62
N GLU A 107 -9.75 0.51 21.29
CA GLU A 107 -9.34 -0.88 21.52
C GLU A 107 -10.14 -1.83 20.64
N TYR A 108 -9.44 -2.54 19.76
CA TYR A 108 -10.02 -3.48 18.82
C TYR A 108 -9.44 -4.87 19.01
N ARG A 109 -10.29 -5.89 18.91
CA ARG A 109 -9.89 -7.30 18.94
C ARG A 109 -10.18 -7.92 17.59
N SER A 110 -9.19 -8.58 16.99
CA SER A 110 -9.42 -9.42 15.82
C SER A 110 -10.28 -10.62 16.22
N ILE A 111 -11.33 -10.88 15.45
CA ILE A 111 -12.28 -11.97 15.67
C ILE A 111 -12.51 -12.74 14.37
N SER A 112 -13.04 -13.95 14.49
CA SER A 112 -13.57 -14.71 13.36
C SER A 112 -15.00 -14.29 13.01
N GLU A 113 -15.45 -14.64 11.80
CA GLU A 113 -16.82 -14.39 11.36
C GLU A 113 -17.87 -15.05 12.28
N GLN A 114 -17.56 -16.21 12.86
CA GLN A 114 -18.45 -16.94 13.77
C GLN A 114 -18.64 -16.23 15.12
N GLU A 115 -17.73 -15.31 15.47
CA GLU A 115 -17.76 -14.56 16.71
C GLU A 115 -18.53 -13.23 16.59
N ILE A 116 -18.91 -12.80 15.37
CA ILE A 116 -19.57 -11.50 15.13
C ILE A 116 -20.79 -11.29 16.05
N GLY A 117 -21.63 -12.32 16.21
CA GLY A 117 -22.83 -12.26 17.04
C GLY A 117 -22.58 -12.08 18.54
N GLN A 118 -21.33 -12.18 19.00
CA GLN A 118 -20.93 -12.01 20.40
C GLN A 118 -20.59 -10.53 20.73
N TYR A 119 -20.52 -9.66 19.72
CA TYR A 119 -20.09 -8.26 19.86
C TYR A 119 -21.10 -7.28 19.26
N GLN A 120 -21.15 -6.06 19.81
CA GLN A 120 -22.11 -5.02 19.41
C GLN A 120 -21.60 -4.07 18.33
N ASP A 121 -20.28 -3.88 18.21
CA ASP A 121 -19.65 -3.00 17.22
C ASP A 121 -18.50 -3.75 16.54
N VAL A 122 -18.79 -4.31 15.37
CA VAL A 122 -17.84 -5.07 14.56
C VAL A 122 -17.63 -4.36 13.22
N GLY A 123 -16.37 -4.25 12.82
CA GLY A 123 -15.99 -3.86 11.46
C GLY A 123 -15.39 -5.02 10.69
N HIS A 124 -15.75 -5.17 9.42
CA HIS A 124 -15.02 -5.98 8.44
C HIS A 124 -14.25 -5.03 7.52
N TYR A 125 -12.93 -5.17 7.49
CA TYR A 125 -12.03 -4.19 6.87
C TYR A 125 -11.45 -4.75 5.57
N LEU A 126 -11.84 -4.14 4.46
CA LEU A 126 -11.49 -4.52 3.09
C LEU A 126 -10.55 -3.49 2.49
N LYS A 127 -9.34 -3.92 2.14
CA LYS A 127 -8.28 -3.02 1.70
C LYS A 127 -7.96 -3.24 0.22
N TYR A 128 -7.95 -2.16 -0.53
CA TYR A 128 -7.67 -2.13 -1.94
C TYR A 128 -6.47 -1.22 -2.22
N THR A 129 -5.82 -1.43 -3.35
CA THR A 129 -4.79 -0.49 -3.81
C THR A 129 -4.71 -0.48 -5.31
N LYS A 130 -4.31 0.67 -5.85
CA LYS A 130 -3.93 0.87 -7.24
C LYS A 130 -2.58 1.59 -7.29
N ALA A 131 -1.61 0.97 -7.93
CA ALA A 131 -0.33 1.58 -8.23
C ALA A 131 -0.22 1.83 -9.74
N LEU A 132 0.23 3.02 -10.13
CA LEU A 132 0.48 3.41 -11.52
C LEU A 132 1.99 3.58 -11.76
N TYR A 133 2.49 2.93 -12.80
CA TYR A 133 3.90 2.98 -13.22
C TYR A 133 4.09 3.65 -14.57
N ASP A 134 3.03 3.70 -15.37
CA ASP A 134 2.91 4.50 -16.58
C ASP A 134 1.52 5.16 -16.66
N TRP A 135 1.31 6.02 -17.65
CA TRP A 135 0.05 6.74 -17.84
C TRP A 135 -0.41 6.73 -19.30
N SER A 136 -1.67 6.38 -19.50
CA SER A 136 -2.38 6.46 -20.77
C SER A 136 -3.85 6.80 -20.53
N GLU A 137 -4.59 7.18 -21.58
CA GLU A 137 -6.04 7.40 -21.46
C GLU A 137 -6.79 6.15 -20.99
N THR A 138 -6.27 4.95 -21.29
CA THR A 138 -6.86 3.69 -20.84
C THR A 138 -6.62 3.47 -19.34
N LEU A 139 -5.44 3.81 -18.83
CA LEU A 139 -5.09 3.71 -17.41
C LEU A 139 -5.75 4.79 -16.55
N ALA A 140 -6.20 5.90 -17.17
CA ALA A 140 -6.99 6.94 -16.51
C ALA A 140 -8.39 6.47 -16.10
N LYS A 141 -8.92 5.41 -16.74
CA LYS A 141 -10.25 4.88 -16.46
C LYS A 141 -10.29 4.09 -15.14
N PRO A 142 -11.46 4.00 -14.47
CA PRO A 142 -11.61 3.14 -13.29
C PRO A 142 -11.25 1.68 -13.58
N PHE A 143 -10.56 1.04 -12.63
CA PHE A 143 -10.19 -0.38 -12.59
C PHE A 143 -11.29 -1.26 -11.98
N ASN A 144 -12.40 -0.65 -11.54
CA ASN A 144 -13.55 -1.30 -10.93
C ASN A 144 -13.21 -1.97 -9.60
N LEU A 145 -12.32 -1.35 -8.82
CA LEU A 145 -12.17 -1.72 -7.41
C LEU A 145 -13.43 -1.28 -6.65
N PRO A 146 -13.88 -2.04 -5.62
CA PRO A 146 -15.04 -1.67 -4.82
C PRO A 146 -14.96 -0.26 -4.24
N LEU A 147 -13.79 0.15 -3.73
CA LEU A 147 -13.45 1.54 -3.46
C LEU A 147 -12.20 1.91 -4.24
N GLU A 148 -12.27 2.98 -5.04
CA GLU A 148 -11.21 3.35 -5.98
C GLU A 148 -10.94 4.85 -6.01
N ILE A 149 -9.68 5.24 -5.83
CA ILE A 149 -9.21 6.60 -6.13
C ILE A 149 -8.84 6.66 -7.62
N VAL A 150 -9.47 7.56 -8.37
CA VAL A 150 -9.24 7.80 -9.79
C VAL A 150 -8.53 9.14 -9.97
N SER A 151 -7.37 9.11 -10.62
CA SER A 151 -6.65 10.33 -10.99
C SER A 151 -7.30 10.98 -12.20
N LEU A 152 -7.57 12.29 -12.14
CA LEU A 152 -8.21 13.06 -13.22
C LEU A 152 -7.20 13.66 -14.20
N GLN A 153 -5.91 13.47 -13.94
CA GLN A 153 -4.78 13.93 -14.75
C GLN A 153 -3.62 12.93 -14.62
N ASN A 154 -2.56 13.08 -15.42
CA ASN A 154 -1.39 12.21 -15.29
C ASN A 154 -0.67 12.43 -13.94
N PRO A 155 -0.71 11.47 -12.99
CA PRO A 155 -0.10 11.63 -11.68
C PRO A 155 1.43 11.63 -11.75
N LEU A 156 2.02 11.02 -12.78
CA LEU A 156 3.47 10.96 -13.00
C LEU A 156 4.05 12.26 -13.57
N ALA A 157 3.19 13.22 -13.95
CA ALA A 157 3.57 14.50 -14.55
C ALA A 157 3.29 15.71 -13.65
N VAL A 158 2.64 15.52 -12.50
CA VAL A 158 2.36 16.60 -11.55
C VAL A 158 3.64 17.00 -10.83
N LYS A 159 3.94 18.30 -10.79
CA LYS A 159 5.17 18.82 -10.19
C LYS A 159 4.96 19.14 -8.72
N ALA A 160 6.06 19.20 -7.98
CA ALA A 160 6.06 19.78 -6.64
C ALA A 160 5.47 21.21 -6.68
N GLY A 161 4.62 21.51 -5.71
CA GLY A 161 3.88 22.77 -5.61
C GLY A 161 2.54 22.79 -6.35
N ASP A 162 2.29 21.84 -7.26
CA ASP A 162 1.00 21.68 -7.93
C ASP A 162 0.04 20.78 -7.13
N ASN A 163 -1.20 20.67 -7.61
CA ASN A 163 -2.20 19.76 -7.06
C ASN A 163 -2.53 18.64 -8.05
N LEU A 164 -2.55 17.40 -7.54
CA LEU A 164 -3.13 16.26 -8.24
C LEU A 164 -4.64 16.22 -7.96
N LYS A 165 -5.45 16.34 -9.00
CA LYS A 165 -6.91 16.16 -8.88
C LYS A 165 -7.27 14.69 -8.91
N VAL A 166 -7.99 14.24 -7.90
CA VAL A 166 -8.52 12.88 -7.81
C VAL A 166 -10.01 12.88 -7.49
N GLN A 167 -10.68 11.78 -7.83
CA GLN A 167 -12.05 11.49 -7.42
C GLN A 167 -12.09 10.10 -6.80
N VAL A 168 -12.96 9.88 -5.80
CA VAL A 168 -13.15 8.56 -5.21
C VAL A 168 -14.48 7.98 -5.66
N LEU A 169 -14.45 6.71 -6.08
CA LEU A 169 -15.61 5.95 -6.51
C LEU A 169 -15.83 4.79 -5.55
N TYR A 170 -17.09 4.54 -5.18
CA TYR A 170 -17.54 3.30 -4.56
C TYR A 170 -18.46 2.59 -5.55
N GLU A 171 -18.15 1.33 -5.86
CA GLU A 171 -18.83 0.53 -6.89
C GLU A 171 -18.98 1.27 -8.23
N GLY A 172 -17.92 1.99 -8.61
CA GLY A 172 -17.87 2.78 -9.86
C GLY A 172 -18.70 4.06 -9.85
N LYS A 173 -19.27 4.46 -8.71
CA LYS A 173 -20.09 5.68 -8.56
C LYS A 173 -19.44 6.65 -7.58
N GLN A 174 -19.64 7.94 -7.83
CA GLN A 174 -19.29 8.98 -6.85
C GLN A 174 -20.13 8.80 -5.59
N ILE A 175 -19.51 9.00 -4.44
CA ILE A 175 -20.17 8.91 -3.14
C ILE A 175 -19.95 10.16 -2.30
N PRO A 176 -20.97 10.58 -1.52
CA PRO A 176 -20.76 11.56 -0.46
C PRO A 176 -19.96 10.93 0.70
N ASP A 177 -19.43 11.76 1.59
CA ASP A 177 -18.87 11.37 2.89
C ASP A 177 -17.67 10.41 2.89
N VAL A 178 -16.99 10.26 1.75
CA VAL A 178 -15.69 9.59 1.71
C VAL A 178 -14.63 10.42 2.45
N THR A 179 -13.80 9.75 3.25
CA THR A 179 -12.61 10.39 3.83
C THR A 179 -11.43 10.18 2.88
N VAL A 180 -10.73 11.25 2.53
CA VAL A 180 -9.50 11.21 1.76
C VAL A 180 -8.39 11.77 2.62
N GLU A 181 -7.27 11.07 2.67
CA GLU A 181 -6.09 11.45 3.45
C GLU A 181 -4.84 11.47 2.58
N TYR A 182 -3.92 12.37 2.92
CA TYR A 182 -2.62 12.49 2.30
C TYR A 182 -1.61 12.92 3.35
N LEU A 183 -0.58 12.11 3.57
CA LEU A 183 0.45 12.33 4.60
C LEU A 183 -0.17 12.52 6.00
N GLY A 184 -1.09 11.61 6.37
CA GLY A 184 -1.79 11.63 7.66
C GLY A 184 -2.75 12.81 7.85
N LYS A 185 -3.09 13.55 6.78
CA LYS A 185 -3.99 14.71 6.85
C LYS A 185 -5.21 14.53 5.97
N LYS A 186 -6.39 14.79 6.54
CA LYS A 186 -7.65 14.82 5.80
C LYS A 186 -7.67 15.92 4.73
N ILE A 187 -8.04 15.56 3.52
CA ILE A 187 -8.26 16.45 2.38
C ILE A 187 -9.77 16.66 2.20
N THR A 188 -10.19 17.91 2.09
CA THR A 188 -11.57 18.28 1.81
C THR A 188 -11.82 18.32 0.29
N GLY A 189 -12.82 17.59 -0.17
CA GLY A 189 -13.27 17.64 -1.56
C GLY A 189 -14.12 18.88 -1.85
N ASP A 190 -14.25 19.23 -3.12
CA ASP A 190 -15.16 20.28 -3.59
C ASP A 190 -16.60 19.76 -3.77
N GLN A 191 -17.47 20.62 -4.33
CA GLN A 191 -18.89 20.31 -4.55
C GLN A 191 -19.12 19.19 -5.58
N ASP A 192 -18.13 18.90 -6.43
CA ASP A 192 -18.17 17.85 -7.45
C ASP A 192 -17.52 16.54 -6.95
N GLY A 193 -17.13 16.48 -5.67
CA GLY A 193 -16.43 15.32 -5.09
C GLY A 193 -15.02 15.16 -5.62
N ILE A 194 -14.37 16.25 -6.04
CA ILE A 194 -12.98 16.27 -6.49
C ILE A 194 -12.08 16.71 -5.33
N PHE A 195 -11.01 15.96 -5.10
CA PHE A 195 -10.01 16.24 -4.08
C PHE A 195 -8.74 16.77 -4.75
N SER A 196 -8.23 17.89 -4.25
CA SER A 196 -6.96 18.48 -4.71
C SER A 196 -5.84 18.07 -3.77
N ILE A 197 -5.04 17.08 -4.18
CA ILE A 197 -3.93 16.54 -3.38
C ILE A 197 -2.68 17.41 -3.58
N PRO A 198 -2.15 18.05 -2.53
CA PRO A 198 -1.01 18.96 -2.65
C PRO A 198 0.30 18.19 -2.80
N ILE A 199 0.97 18.30 -3.95
CA ILE A 199 2.21 17.56 -4.21
C ILE A 199 3.41 18.32 -3.66
N GLY A 200 4.15 17.67 -2.76
CA GLY A 200 5.38 18.23 -2.18
C GLY A 200 6.64 17.95 -3.01
N GLU A 201 7.79 18.42 -2.52
CA GLU A 201 9.12 18.20 -3.12
C GLU A 201 9.48 16.72 -3.28
N GLY A 202 8.92 15.83 -2.45
CA GLY A 202 9.09 14.39 -2.57
C GLY A 202 8.32 13.75 -3.74
N GLY A 203 7.57 14.53 -4.51
CA GLY A 203 6.63 14.01 -5.51
C GLY A 203 5.39 13.37 -4.87
N LEU A 204 4.60 12.66 -5.68
CA LEU A 204 3.39 12.00 -5.20
C LEU A 204 3.72 10.90 -4.19
N GLN A 205 3.28 11.09 -2.96
CA GLN A 205 3.18 10.06 -1.93
C GLN A 205 1.83 9.33 -2.01
N GLN A 206 1.60 8.33 -1.15
CA GLN A 206 0.35 7.60 -1.08
C GLN A 206 -0.85 8.55 -0.89
N VAL A 207 -1.89 8.40 -1.72
CA VAL A 207 -3.21 8.97 -1.45
C VAL A 207 -4.09 7.86 -0.89
N GLU A 208 -4.82 8.16 0.17
CA GLU A 208 -5.62 7.18 0.91
C GLU A 208 -7.07 7.61 0.91
N ALA A 209 -7.99 6.65 0.86
CA ALA A 209 -9.40 6.93 1.02
C ALA A 209 -10.10 5.80 1.79
N SER A 210 -11.07 6.18 2.62
CA SER A 210 -11.88 5.26 3.39
C SER A 210 -13.37 5.60 3.31
N TYR A 211 -14.18 4.55 3.31
CA TYR A 211 -15.63 4.63 3.27
C TYR A 211 -16.24 3.45 4.03
N THR A 212 -17.22 3.73 4.89
CA THR A 212 -17.86 2.72 5.74
C THR A 212 -19.35 2.68 5.45
N VAL A 213 -19.88 1.47 5.29
CA VAL A 213 -21.32 1.21 5.14
C VAL A 213 -21.82 0.30 6.26
N GLU A 214 -23.00 0.60 6.77
CA GLU A 214 -23.71 -0.30 7.68
C GLU A 214 -24.19 -1.53 6.89
N SER A 215 -23.76 -2.72 7.31
CA SER A 215 -24.08 -3.99 6.63
C SER A 215 -25.14 -4.79 7.39
N ALA A 216 -25.07 -4.78 8.72
CA ALA A 216 -26.07 -5.33 9.62
C ALA A 216 -26.06 -4.57 10.95
N THR A 217 -27.02 -4.87 11.84
CA THR A 217 -27.24 -4.15 13.12
C THR A 217 -25.97 -3.98 13.97
N ASN A 218 -25.02 -4.92 13.93
CA ASN A 218 -23.76 -4.89 14.67
C ASN A 218 -22.52 -4.99 13.78
N LEU A 219 -22.67 -4.88 12.47
CA LEU A 219 -21.59 -5.08 11.50
C LEU A 219 -21.52 -3.94 10.49
N LYS A 220 -20.34 -3.32 10.41
CA LYS A 220 -19.97 -2.34 9.40
C LYS A 220 -18.99 -2.96 8.41
N LEU A 221 -19.15 -2.65 7.14
CA LEU A 221 -18.14 -2.90 6.11
C LEU A 221 -17.33 -1.63 5.92
N SER A 222 -16.04 -1.70 6.21
CA SER A 222 -15.10 -0.62 6.00
C SER A 222 -14.24 -0.93 4.78
N TYR A 223 -14.25 0.00 3.83
CA TYR A 223 -13.45 -0.06 2.63
C TYR A 223 -12.33 0.96 2.78
N GLU A 224 -11.10 0.50 2.61
CA GLU A 224 -9.93 1.36 2.48
C GLU A 224 -9.30 1.15 1.11
N THR A 225 -8.85 2.22 0.48
CA THR A 225 -8.16 2.14 -0.80
C THR A 225 -7.03 3.13 -0.84
N SER A 226 -6.06 2.86 -1.71
CA SER A 226 -4.88 3.67 -1.80
C SER A 226 -4.41 3.81 -3.26
N LEU A 227 -3.80 4.95 -3.57
CA LEU A 227 -3.25 5.27 -4.89
C LEU A 227 -1.79 5.68 -4.76
N THR A 228 -0.91 5.03 -5.53
CA THR A 228 0.45 5.49 -5.78
C THR A 228 0.68 5.73 -7.27
N ALA A 229 1.62 6.60 -7.60
CA ALA A 229 2.18 6.64 -8.94
C ALA A 229 3.68 6.94 -8.89
N GLN A 230 4.48 6.09 -9.53
CA GLN A 230 5.92 6.25 -9.59
C GLN A 230 6.47 5.74 -10.92
N LYS A 231 7.42 6.48 -11.51
CA LYS A 231 8.15 5.94 -12.67
C LYS A 231 9.15 4.91 -12.19
N ILE A 232 9.11 3.72 -12.78
CA ILE A 232 10.13 2.70 -12.55
C ILE A 232 11.14 2.79 -13.69
N SER A 233 12.37 3.18 -13.36
CA SER A 233 13.48 3.04 -14.31
C SER A 233 13.99 1.60 -14.25
N VAL A 234 13.49 0.73 -15.13
CA VAL A 234 14.12 -0.58 -15.36
C VAL A 234 15.35 -0.33 -16.24
N PRO A 235 16.57 -0.74 -15.83
CA PRO A 235 17.72 -0.66 -16.72
C PRO A 235 17.46 -1.55 -17.94
N GLU A 236 17.52 -0.96 -19.12
CA GLU A 236 17.48 -1.66 -20.42
C GLU A 236 18.40 -2.90 -20.40
N PRO A 237 17.92 -4.10 -20.84
CA PRO A 237 18.75 -5.31 -20.91
C PRO A 237 20.03 -5.10 -21.74
N SER A 238 19.95 -4.22 -22.75
CA SER A 238 21.07 -3.84 -23.61
C SER A 238 22.18 -3.07 -22.88
N ALA A 239 21.87 -2.36 -21.80
CA ALA A 239 22.85 -1.66 -20.97
C ALA A 239 23.74 -2.64 -20.17
N LEU A 240 23.20 -3.78 -19.76
CA LEU A 240 23.95 -4.83 -19.06
C LEU A 240 24.91 -5.58 -20.00
N ILE A 241 24.52 -5.78 -21.26
CA ILE A 241 25.38 -6.39 -22.28
C ILE A 241 26.57 -5.46 -22.63
N ALA A 242 26.33 -4.15 -22.71
CA ALA A 242 27.38 -3.17 -22.98
C ALA A 242 28.47 -3.16 -21.88
N LEU A 243 28.09 -3.31 -20.61
CA LEU A 243 29.04 -3.42 -19.49
C LEU A 243 29.88 -4.72 -19.54
N GLY A 244 29.28 -5.83 -19.98
CA GLY A 244 29.98 -7.11 -20.16
C GLY A 244 31.03 -7.06 -21.28
N VAL A 245 30.72 -6.42 -22.41
CA VAL A 245 31.63 -6.34 -23.57
C VAL A 245 32.82 -5.40 -23.30
N VAL A 246 32.60 -4.28 -22.60
CA VAL A 246 33.69 -3.34 -22.24
C VAL A 246 34.65 -3.95 -21.21
N GLY A 247 34.16 -4.78 -20.28
CA GLY A 247 34.99 -5.51 -19.33
C GLY A 247 35.93 -6.54 -19.97
N LEU A 248 35.44 -7.28 -20.98
CA LEU A 248 36.23 -8.28 -21.71
C LEU A 248 37.29 -7.66 -22.63
N LEU A 249 37.05 -6.47 -23.19
CA LEU A 249 38.01 -5.79 -24.06
C LEU A 249 39.20 -5.17 -23.32
N ARG A 250 39.07 -4.84 -22.02
CA ARG A 250 40.18 -4.28 -21.21
C ARG A 250 41.18 -5.32 -20.71
N LEU A 251 40.82 -6.61 -20.69
CA LEU A 251 41.70 -7.68 -20.18
C LEU A 251 42.65 -8.29 -21.23
N ARG A 252 42.59 -7.87 -22.50
CA ARG A 252 43.39 -8.48 -23.58
C ARG A 252 44.60 -7.69 -24.07
N LYS A 253 44.99 -6.59 -23.42
CA LYS A 253 46.21 -5.82 -23.74
C LYS A 253 47.12 -5.65 -22.53
N LYS A 254 47.79 -6.72 -22.11
CA LYS A 254 49.09 -6.66 -21.41
C LYS A 254 49.70 -8.06 -21.28
N LYS A 255 50.48 -8.46 -22.30
CA LYS A 255 51.70 -9.29 -22.18
C LYS A 255 52.22 -9.57 -23.58
N PHE A 256 53.14 -8.73 -24.03
CA PHE A 256 54.24 -9.09 -24.93
C PHE A 256 55.21 -7.90 -24.94
N LEU A 257 56.31 -8.01 -24.19
CA LEU A 257 57.65 -7.65 -24.67
C LEU A 257 58.69 -8.18 -23.66
N ILE A 258 59.53 -9.08 -24.19
CA ILE A 258 60.93 -9.46 -23.86
C ILE A 258 61.28 -9.66 -22.39
#